data_AF-A0A177K2Y1-F1
#
_entry.id   AF-A0A177K2Y1-F1
#
_cell.length_a   1.000
_cell.length_b   1.000
_cell.length_c   1.000
_cell.angle_alpha   90.00
_cell.angle_beta   90.00
_cell.angle_gamma   90.00
#
_symmetry.space_group_name_H-M   'P 1'
#
loop_
_entity.id
_entity.type
_entity.pdbx_description
1 polymer ?
#
loop_
_entity_poly.entity_id
_entity_poly.type
_entity_poly.pdbx_seq_one_letter_code
_entity_poly.pdbx_strand_id
1 'polypeptide(L)'
;MSKLQHPSEGEEFRVRYPFVKEPFEAFGEDGPYTVQTWRPGVSVESADYGDVDIWAESEGEMVLTVVSVHKPGRFPTRVFYTRQFVNPDGATFGKGSLLCCTLEKFRRISTRYQVGYVTEETFEEAAERRWAVMA
;
A
#
# COMPACT_ATOMS: atom_id res chain seq x y z
N MET A 1 -19.05 -5.52 -12.79
CA MET A 1 -17.60 -5.21 -12.84
C MET A 1 -17.41 -4.03 -13.79
N SER A 2 -17.14 -2.83 -13.25
CA SER A 2 -16.87 -1.65 -14.08
C SER A 2 -15.65 -1.91 -14.96
N LYS A 3 -15.76 -1.65 -16.27
CA LYS A 3 -14.61 -1.66 -17.18
C LYS A 3 -13.68 -0.54 -16.70
N LEU A 4 -12.57 -0.89 -16.04
CA LEU A 4 -11.51 0.08 -15.75
C LEU A 4 -11.13 0.77 -17.07
N GLN A 5 -11.48 2.05 -17.16
CA GLN A 5 -11.15 2.91 -18.30
C GLN A 5 -9.64 2.87 -18.53
N HIS A 6 -9.22 3.15 -19.76
CA HIS A 6 -7.80 3.29 -20.05
C HIS A 6 -7.28 4.48 -19.25
N PRO A 7 -6.20 4.34 -18.46
CA PRO A 7 -5.67 5.47 -17.70
C PRO A 7 -5.26 6.59 -18.65
N SER A 8 -5.53 7.83 -18.24
CA SER A 8 -5.17 9.04 -18.99
C SER A 8 -3.94 9.70 -18.39
N GLU A 9 -3.18 10.45 -19.20
CA GLU A 9 -2.04 11.21 -18.70
C GLU A 9 -2.52 12.27 -17.69
N GLY A 10 -1.79 12.40 -16.58
CA GLY A 10 -2.15 13.25 -15.45
C GLY A 10 -3.19 12.66 -14.50
N GLU A 11 -3.81 11.51 -14.81
CA GLU A 11 -4.78 10.87 -13.93
C GLU A 11 -4.12 10.34 -12.65
N GLU A 12 -4.77 10.60 -11.52
CA GLU A 12 -4.33 10.15 -10.19
C GLU A 12 -5.23 9.03 -9.68
N PHE A 13 -4.60 7.94 -9.23
CA PHE A 13 -5.27 6.82 -8.57
C PHE A 13 -4.84 6.78 -7.12
N ARG A 14 -5.82 6.87 -6.21
CA ARG A 14 -5.62 6.69 -4.77
C ARG A 14 -6.11 5.32 -4.36
N VAL A 15 -5.22 4.55 -3.75
CA VAL A 15 -5.46 3.16 -3.39
C VAL A 15 -5.21 3.02 -1.91
N ARG A 16 -6.23 2.58 -1.17
CA ARG A 16 -6.06 2.17 0.23
C ARG A 16 -4.93 1.14 0.33
N TYR A 17 -3.99 1.40 1.23
CA TYR A 17 -2.73 0.65 1.29
C TYR A 17 -2.34 0.40 2.75
N PRO A 18 -1.87 -0.82 3.10
CA PRO A 18 -1.47 -1.13 4.47
C PRO A 18 -0.16 -0.45 4.84
N PHE A 19 0.00 -0.13 6.12
CA PHE A 19 1.22 0.39 6.70
C PHE A 19 1.53 -0.31 8.01
N VAL A 20 2.83 -0.48 8.25
CA VAL A 20 3.36 -0.94 9.53
C VAL A 20 4.25 0.10 10.17
N LYS A 21 4.41 0.03 11.49
CA LYS A 21 5.41 0.83 12.20
C LYS A 21 6.73 0.09 12.21
N GLU A 22 7.80 0.82 11.93
CA GLU A 22 9.16 0.29 12.03
C GLU A 22 10.04 1.28 12.78
N PRO A 23 10.94 0.82 13.67
CA PRO A 23 11.94 1.68 14.27
C PRO A 23 12.88 2.23 13.18
N PHE A 24 13.03 3.54 13.16
CA PHE A 24 13.99 4.27 12.33
C PHE A 24 15.01 4.96 13.23
N GLU A 25 16.29 4.70 12.96
CA GLU A 25 17.39 5.41 13.62
C GLU A 25 17.62 6.76 12.94
N ALA A 26 17.38 7.82 13.68
CA ALA A 26 17.66 9.19 13.29
C ALA A 26 18.83 9.74 14.11
N PHE A 27 19.46 10.81 13.61
CA PHE A 27 20.49 11.54 14.34
C PHE A 27 19.97 12.91 14.73
N GLY A 28 19.96 13.19 16.03
CA GLY A 28 19.62 14.49 16.60
C GLY A 28 20.86 15.20 17.15
N GLU A 29 20.64 16.34 17.80
CA GLU A 29 21.73 17.14 18.41
C GLU A 29 22.46 16.38 19.52
N ASP A 30 21.75 15.53 20.27
CA ASP A 30 22.29 14.72 21.38
C ASP A 30 22.83 13.34 20.94
N GLY A 31 22.88 13.07 19.63
CA GLY A 31 23.32 11.78 19.07
C GLY A 31 22.20 10.96 18.43
N PRO A 32 22.41 9.66 18.18
CA PRO A 32 21.41 8.80 17.55
C PRO A 32 20.21 8.56 18.49
N TYR A 33 19.01 8.59 17.93
CA TYR A 33 17.78 8.22 18.61
C TYR A 33 16.89 7.38 17.70
N THR A 34 16.01 6.58 18.29
CA THR A 34 15.07 5.73 17.55
C THR A 34 13.67 6.34 17.60
N VAL A 35 13.05 6.47 16.43
CA VAL A 35 11.66 6.93 16.29
C VAL A 35 10.86 5.88 15.53
N GLN A 36 9.58 5.71 15.87
CA GLN A 36 8.68 4.86 15.09
C GLN A 36 8.24 5.61 13.83
N THR A 37 8.41 5.00 12.67
CA THR A 37 7.96 5.57 11.38
C THR A 37 7.06 4.60 10.65
N TRP A 38 6.22 5.14 9.77
CA TRP A 38 5.34 4.35 8.91
C TRP A 38 6.09 3.81 7.69
N ARG A 39 6.07 2.50 7.51
CA ARG A 39 6.53 1.81 6.31
C ARG A 39 5.31 1.29 5.51
N PRO A 40 5.22 1.55 4.20
CA PRO A 40 4.14 1.02 3.38
C PRO A 40 4.31 -0.48 3.19
N GLY A 41 3.23 -1.23 3.38
CA GLY A 41 3.17 -2.68 3.23
C GLY A 41 2.63 -3.37 4.49
N VAL A 42 2.92 -4.66 4.58
CA VAL A 42 2.49 -5.54 5.67
C VAL A 42 3.72 -6.08 6.41
N SER A 43 3.49 -6.54 7.62
CA SER A 43 4.39 -7.44 8.34
C SER A 43 3.97 -8.88 8.09
N VAL A 44 4.93 -9.79 8.19
CA VAL A 44 4.73 -11.22 7.98
C VAL A 44 5.39 -11.94 9.14
N GLU A 45 4.58 -12.56 9.99
CA GLU A 45 5.05 -13.30 11.15
C GLU A 45 4.71 -14.77 11.03
N SER A 46 5.66 -15.62 11.43
CA SER A 46 5.40 -17.05 11.52
C SER A 46 4.50 -17.31 12.72
N ALA A 47 3.33 -17.88 12.47
CA ALA A 47 2.44 -18.36 13.51
C ALA A 47 2.82 -19.79 13.93
N ASP A 48 2.23 -20.26 15.04
CA ASP A 48 2.39 -21.63 15.50
C ASP A 48 1.97 -22.64 14.41
N TYR A 49 2.61 -23.81 14.41
CA TYR A 49 2.30 -24.93 13.49
C TYR A 49 2.49 -24.64 11.99
N GLY A 50 3.24 -23.61 11.62
CA GLY A 50 3.65 -23.36 10.23
C GLY A 50 2.71 -22.47 9.42
N ASP A 51 1.71 -21.88 10.08
CA ASP A 51 0.89 -20.81 9.50
C ASP A 51 1.67 -19.48 9.49
N VAL A 52 1.16 -18.52 8.72
CA VAL A 52 1.77 -17.20 8.56
C VAL A 52 0.71 -16.12 8.71
N ASP A 53 0.93 -15.20 9.64
CA ASP A 53 0.10 -14.03 9.83
C ASP A 53 0.63 -12.86 9.02
N ILE A 54 -0.25 -12.31 8.17
CA ILE A 54 0.04 -11.13 7.35
C ILE A 54 -0.82 -10.00 7.87
N TRP A 55 -0.19 -8.97 8.43
CA TRP A 55 -0.89 -7.94 9.18
C TRP A 55 -0.33 -6.54 8.94
N ALA A 56 -1.11 -5.53 9.29
CA ALA A 56 -0.74 -4.13 9.27
C ALA A 56 -1.38 -3.37 10.44
N GLU A 57 -0.65 -2.42 11.03
CA GLU A 57 -1.17 -1.60 12.12
C GLU A 57 -2.30 -0.68 11.64
N SER A 58 -2.18 -0.10 10.44
CA SER A 58 -3.18 0.82 9.92
C SER A 58 -3.15 0.92 8.39
N GLU A 59 -4.11 1.64 7.83
CA GLU A 59 -4.19 1.94 6.40
C GLU A 59 -3.93 3.42 6.13
N GLY A 60 -3.27 3.67 5.01
CA GLY A 60 -3.14 4.99 4.38
C GLY A 60 -3.45 4.87 2.89
N GLU A 61 -2.77 5.67 2.07
CA GLU A 61 -2.97 5.65 0.63
C GLU A 61 -1.66 5.47 -0.14
N MET A 62 -1.71 4.67 -1.21
CA MET A 62 -0.76 4.72 -2.31
C MET A 62 -1.34 5.61 -3.41
N VAL A 63 -0.60 6.64 -3.80
CA VAL A 63 -0.98 7.58 -4.84
C VAL A 63 -0.16 7.28 -6.09
N LEU A 64 -0.84 6.98 -7.19
CA LEU A 64 -0.24 6.71 -8.49
C LEU A 64 -0.66 7.79 -9.49
N THR A 65 0.30 8.55 -10.01
CA THR A 65 0.02 9.58 -11.03
C THR A 65 0.53 9.11 -12.38
N VAL A 66 -0.36 8.98 -13.36
CA VAL A 66 -0.01 8.54 -14.72
C VAL A 66 0.75 9.65 -15.42
N VAL A 67 1.97 9.34 -15.87
CA VAL A 67 2.81 10.26 -16.64
C VAL A 67 2.58 10.08 -18.13
N SER A 68 2.54 8.83 -18.61
CA SER A 68 2.25 8.55 -20.02
C SER A 68 1.76 7.13 -20.25
N VAL A 69 0.99 6.90 -21.31
CA VAL A 69 0.54 5.58 -21.74
C VAL A 69 0.96 5.32 -23.18
N HIS A 70 1.76 4.28 -23.40
CA HIS A 70 2.39 4.01 -24.68
C HIS A 70 2.11 2.60 -25.20
N LYS A 71 1.72 2.46 -26.48
CA LYS A 71 1.53 1.18 -27.18
C LYS A 71 2.64 0.98 -28.24
N PRO A 72 3.75 0.29 -27.91
CA PRO A 72 4.84 0.11 -28.86
C PRO A 72 4.54 -1.06 -29.81
N GLY A 73 3.93 -0.77 -30.95
CA GLY A 73 3.63 -1.75 -32.00
C GLY A 73 2.96 -3.02 -31.47
N ARG A 74 3.60 -4.18 -31.67
CA ARG A 74 3.07 -5.49 -31.24
C ARG A 74 3.16 -5.75 -29.73
N PHE A 75 3.94 -5.00 -28.99
CA PHE A 75 4.21 -5.28 -27.57
C PHE A 75 3.07 -4.77 -26.66
N PRO A 76 2.94 -5.27 -25.42
CA PRO A 76 1.88 -4.82 -24.51
C PRO A 76 1.99 -3.33 -24.18
N THR A 77 0.84 -2.66 -24.01
CA THR A 77 0.78 -1.26 -23.57
C THR A 77 1.54 -1.06 -22.27
N ARG A 78 2.34 0.00 -22.21
CA ARG A 78 3.13 0.42 -21.06
C ARG A 78 2.50 1.66 -20.44
N VAL A 79 2.44 1.68 -19.11
CA VAL A 79 2.04 2.84 -18.32
C VAL A 79 3.26 3.32 -17.56
N PHE A 80 3.64 4.56 -17.81
CA PHE A 80 4.65 5.29 -17.04
C PHE A 80 3.92 6.10 -15.98
N TYR A 81 4.38 6.03 -14.74
CA TYR A 81 3.70 6.65 -13.60
C TYR A 81 4.68 7.00 -12.49
N THR A 82 4.33 7.93 -11.61
CA THR A 82 5.01 8.13 -10.33
C THR A 82 4.22 7.45 -9.22
N ARG A 83 4.89 7.16 -8.10
CA ARG A 83 4.26 6.58 -6.91
C ARG A 83 4.70 7.31 -5.66
N GLN A 84 3.72 7.73 -4.87
CA GLN A 84 3.90 8.30 -3.54
C GLN A 84 2.96 7.60 -2.55
N PHE A 85 3.16 7.88 -1.28
CA PHE A 85 2.36 7.33 -0.19
C PHE A 85 1.89 8.45 0.73
N VAL A 86 0.67 8.34 1.21
CA VAL A 86 0.13 9.11 2.33
C VAL A 86 0.02 8.13 3.49
N ASN A 87 0.76 8.38 4.57
CA ASN A 87 0.73 7.52 5.74
C ASN A 87 -0.60 7.68 6.52
N PRO A 88 -0.88 6.83 7.51
CA PRO A 88 -2.07 6.94 8.35
C PRO A 88 -2.23 8.30 9.06
N ASP A 89 -1.11 8.97 9.38
CA ASP A 89 -1.11 10.31 10.01
C ASP A 89 -1.34 11.45 8.99
N GLY A 90 -1.50 11.13 7.70
CA GLY A 90 -1.71 12.10 6.62
C GLY A 90 -0.43 12.70 6.01
N ALA A 91 0.76 12.31 6.47
CA ALA A 91 2.02 12.78 5.90
C ALA A 91 2.31 12.08 4.56
N THR A 92 2.67 12.88 3.56
CA THR A 92 3.04 12.38 2.22
C THR A 92 4.54 12.12 2.13
N PHE A 93 4.92 10.97 1.58
CA PHE A 93 6.32 10.60 1.37
C PHE A 93 6.50 9.68 0.15
N GLY A 94 7.76 9.34 -0.14
CA GLY A 94 8.14 8.58 -1.33
C GLY A 94 8.61 9.50 -2.46
N LYS A 95 9.75 9.13 -3.06
CA LYS A 95 10.34 9.87 -4.17
C LYS A 95 9.49 9.67 -5.42
N GLY A 96 9.18 10.75 -6.14
CA GLY A 96 8.46 10.74 -7.42
C GLY A 96 9.28 10.15 -8.58
N SER A 97 9.99 9.05 -8.36
CA SER A 97 10.72 8.34 -9.39
C SER A 97 9.74 7.83 -10.45
N LEU A 98 10.13 7.97 -11.72
CA LEU A 98 9.35 7.42 -12.82
C LEU A 98 9.42 5.89 -12.81
N LEU A 99 8.26 5.25 -12.73
CA LEU A 99 8.05 3.81 -12.80
C LEU A 99 7.38 3.45 -14.13
N CYS A 100 7.52 2.19 -14.55
CA CYS A 100 6.89 1.68 -15.76
C CYS A 100 6.42 0.25 -15.55
N CYS A 101 5.21 -0.08 -16.03
CA CYS A 101 4.72 -1.45 -16.05
C CYS A 101 3.73 -1.70 -17.21
N THR A 102 3.26 -2.94 -17.37
CA THR A 102 2.18 -3.25 -18.32
C THR A 102 0.87 -2.58 -17.86
N LEU A 103 0.00 -2.24 -18.81
CA LEU A 103 -1.36 -1.75 -18.49
C LEU A 103 -2.11 -2.69 -17.55
N GLU A 104 -1.98 -4.00 -17.74
CA GLU A 104 -2.62 -5.00 -16.88
C GLU A 104 -2.09 -4.95 -15.44
N LYS A 105 -0.76 -4.87 -15.26
CA LYS A 105 -0.16 -4.72 -13.94
C LYS A 105 -0.59 -3.39 -13.30
N PHE A 106 -0.61 -2.31 -14.08
CA PHE A 106 -1.07 -1.01 -13.61
C PHE A 106 -2.51 -1.06 -13.09
N ARG A 107 -3.43 -1.68 -13.84
CA ARG A 107 -4.84 -1.87 -13.42
C ARG A 107 -4.96 -2.61 -12.10
N ARG A 108 -4.14 -3.64 -11.88
CA ARG A 108 -4.14 -4.38 -10.62
C ARG A 108 -3.70 -3.51 -9.45
N ILE A 109 -2.55 -2.85 -9.57
CA ILE A 109 -1.97 -2.05 -8.48
C ILE A 109 -2.77 -0.78 -8.18
N SER A 110 -3.49 -0.23 -9.17
CA SER A 110 -4.35 0.95 -9.01
C SER A 110 -5.72 0.65 -8.41
N THR A 111 -6.04 -0.62 -8.14
CA THR A 111 -7.34 -1.01 -7.56
C THR A 111 -7.25 -1.31 -6.07
N ARG A 112 -6.25 -2.09 -5.66
CA ARG A 112 -6.09 -2.52 -4.27
C ARG A 112 -4.69 -3.08 -4.01
N TYR A 113 -4.34 -3.19 -2.73
CA TYR A 113 -3.25 -4.05 -2.31
C TYR A 113 -3.53 -5.52 -2.70
N GLN A 114 -2.50 -6.24 -3.15
CA GLN A 114 -2.68 -7.52 -3.85
C GLN A 114 -2.60 -8.75 -2.93
N VAL A 115 -2.18 -8.56 -1.68
CA VAL A 115 -2.06 -9.62 -0.67
C VAL A 115 -3.15 -9.40 0.37
N GLY A 116 -3.79 -10.47 0.84
CA GLY A 116 -4.75 -10.37 1.95
C GLY A 116 -4.01 -10.09 3.25
N TYR A 117 -4.52 -9.17 4.05
CA TYR A 117 -4.00 -8.84 5.37
C TYR A 117 -5.15 -8.52 6.31
N VAL A 118 -4.86 -8.59 7.61
CA VAL A 118 -5.71 -8.06 8.67
C VAL A 118 -5.10 -6.77 9.21
N THR A 119 -5.94 -5.85 9.65
CA THR A 119 -5.50 -4.69 10.44
C THR A 119 -5.77 -4.93 11.92
N GLU A 120 -5.05 -4.24 12.81
CA GLU A 120 -5.37 -4.26 14.25
C GLU A 120 -6.84 -3.91 14.50
N GLU A 121 -7.34 -2.88 13.82
CA GLU A 121 -8.74 -2.46 13.87
C GLU A 121 -9.72 -3.57 13.44
N THR A 122 -9.42 -4.29 12.34
CA THR A 122 -10.30 -5.38 11.89
C THR A 122 -10.21 -6.63 12.76
N PHE A 123 -9.10 -6.84 13.48
CA PHE A 123 -8.96 -7.94 14.42
C PHE A 123 -9.84 -7.73 15.66
N GLU A 124 -9.81 -6.53 16.25
CA GLU A 124 -10.64 -6.17 17.41
C GLU A 124 -12.14 -6.22 17.07
N GLU A 125 -12.56 -5.62 15.95
CA GLU A 125 -13.96 -5.66 15.50
C GLU A 125 -14.46 -7.10 15.25
N ALA A 126 -13.60 -7.97 14.71
CA ALA A 126 -13.96 -9.36 14.46
C ALA A 126 -14.08 -10.16 15.78
N ALA A 127 -13.25 -9.87 16.78
CA ALA A 127 -13.32 -10.48 18.10
C ALA A 127 -14.60 -10.08 18.84
N GLU A 128 -14.97 -8.80 18.80
CA GLU A 128 -16.20 -8.29 19.42
C GLU A 128 -17.45 -8.88 18.77
N ARG A 129 -17.51 -8.95 17.43
CA ARG A 129 -18.63 -9.59 16.70
C ARG A 129 -18.78 -11.07 17.03
N ARG A 130 -17.67 -11.79 17.24
CA ARG A 130 -17.70 -13.20 17.65
C ARG A 130 -18.24 -13.38 19.07
N TRP A 131 -17.93 -12.46 19.98
CA TRP A 131 -18.46 -12.49 21.35
C TRP A 131 -19.95 -12.14 21.39
N ALA A 132 -20.40 -11.16 20.60
CA ALA A 132 -21.81 -10.73 20.55
C ALA A 132 -22.77 -11.76 19.96
N VAL A 133 -22.28 -12.73 19.17
CA VAL A 133 -23.09 -13.83 18.60
C VAL A 133 -23.19 -15.02 19.56
N MET A 134 -22.34 -15.08 20.58
CA MET A 134 -22.30 -16.14 21.59
C MET A 134 -22.97 -15.74 22.92
N ALA A 135 -23.49 -14.52 23.02
CA ALA A 135 -24.27 -13.98 24.14
C ALA A 135 -25.76 -13.93 23.80
#